data_AF-A0A524FWW8-F1
#
_entry.id   AF-A0A524FWW8-F1
#
_cell.length_a   1.000
_cell.length_b   1.000
_cell.length_c   1.000
_cell.angle_alpha   90.00
_cell.angle_beta   90.00
_cell.angle_gamma   90.00
#
_symmetry.space_group_name_H-M   'P 1'
#
loop_
_entity.id
_entity.type
_entity.pdbx_description
1 polymer ?
#
loop_
_entity_poly.entity_id
_entity_poly.type
_entity_poly.pdbx_seq_one_letter_code
_entity_poly.pdbx_strand_id
1 'polypeptide(L)'
;MNFGRYKFCIGCFIGYPTAIVTFLLLRFLELSTIIPSQYFLYFGIIGLSTFILSPLNLTKNKIMKISQKFFIGLGAAFFVYWILNLPGPRSSNLLIALITTWILIFVLNLYHVYGFISTCKKCETPFNWGHCSGFEQIRNNMEKYNLFNFLVSLDEFSNQLKEKKGLQNNTQ
;
A
#
# COMPACT_ATOMS: atom_id res chain seq x y z
N MET A 1 -15.26 1.81 -1.36
CA MET A 1 -16.26 2.89 -1.18
C MET A 1 -16.83 3.17 -2.56
N ASN A 2 -18.15 3.17 -2.74
CA ASN A 2 -18.74 3.31 -4.07
C ASN A 2 -18.98 4.79 -4.33
N PHE A 3 -18.25 5.38 -5.29
CA PHE A 3 -18.53 6.71 -5.79
C PHE A 3 -19.08 6.53 -7.21
N GLY A 4 -20.40 6.55 -7.34
CA GLY A 4 -21.09 6.18 -8.58
C GLY A 4 -20.73 4.76 -9.03
N ARG A 5 -20.20 4.61 -10.24
CA ARG A 5 -19.82 3.32 -10.86
C ARG A 5 -18.43 2.80 -10.45
N TYR A 6 -17.62 3.60 -9.73
CA TYR A 6 -16.24 3.25 -9.42
C TYR A 6 -16.09 2.76 -7.97
N LYS A 7 -15.41 1.62 -7.79
CA LYS A 7 -15.06 1.06 -6.48
C LYS A 7 -13.63 1.46 -6.13
N PHE A 8 -13.45 2.51 -5.35
CA PHE A 8 -12.12 2.91 -4.87
C PHE A 8 -11.73 2.16 -3.58
N CYS A 9 -10.45 1.79 -3.49
CA CYS A 9 -9.83 1.36 -2.23
C CYS A 9 -10.00 2.50 -1.22
N ILE A 10 -10.61 2.18 -0.07
CA ILE A 10 -10.80 3.13 1.04
C ILE A 10 -9.45 3.76 1.42
N GLY A 11 -8.37 2.98 1.37
CA GLY A 11 -7.02 3.46 1.66
C GLY A 11 -6.52 4.52 0.69
N CYS A 12 -6.64 4.28 -0.62
CA CYS A 12 -6.11 5.18 -1.64
C CYS A 12 -6.93 6.46 -1.76
N PHE A 13 -8.25 6.34 -1.60
CA PHE A 13 -9.17 7.47 -1.70
C PHE A 13 -9.00 8.47 -0.56
N ILE A 14 -8.51 8.04 0.60
CA ILE A 14 -8.32 8.92 1.77
C ILE A 14 -6.85 9.32 1.87
N GLY A 15 -5.93 8.36 1.81
CA GLY A 15 -4.52 8.61 2.03
C GLY A 15 -3.91 9.58 1.02
N TYR A 16 -4.12 9.36 -0.29
CA TYR A 16 -3.49 10.19 -1.32
C TYR A 16 -4.03 11.62 -1.33
N PRO A 17 -5.36 11.87 -1.34
CA PRO A 17 -5.87 13.24 -1.28
C PRO A 17 -5.44 13.95 0.00
N THR A 18 -5.43 13.26 1.14
CA THR A 18 -4.97 13.86 2.41
C THR A 18 -3.52 14.30 2.31
N ALA A 19 -2.63 13.45 1.78
CA ALA A 19 -1.23 13.80 1.62
C ALA A 19 -1.04 15.01 0.68
N ILE A 20 -1.73 15.02 -0.47
CA ILE A 20 -1.64 16.10 -1.46
C ILE A 20 -2.16 17.42 -0.87
N VAL A 21 -3.36 17.41 -0.28
CA VAL A 21 -3.97 18.62 0.30
C VAL A 21 -3.09 19.17 1.43
N THR A 22 -2.59 18.30 2.31
CA THR A 22 -1.72 18.72 3.42
C THR A 22 -0.42 19.31 2.92
N PHE A 23 0.22 18.68 1.94
CA PHE A 23 1.45 19.20 1.35
C PHE A 23 1.24 20.59 0.70
N LEU A 24 0.13 20.77 -0.02
CA LEU A 24 -0.23 22.05 -0.62
C LEU A 24 -0.48 23.12 0.45
N LEU A 25 -1.19 22.79 1.54
CA LEU A 25 -1.42 23.70 2.65
C LEU A 25 -0.11 24.12 3.34
N LEU A 26 0.80 23.18 3.60
CA LEU A 26 2.10 23.48 4.20
C LEU A 26 2.93 24.43 3.34
N ARG A 27 2.87 24.26 2.02
CA ARG A 27 3.56 25.12 1.08
C ARG A 27 2.89 26.50 0.95
N PHE A 28 1.57 26.55 0.87
CA PHE A 28 0.81 27.79 0.70
C PHE A 28 0.92 28.72 1.90
N LEU A 29 0.94 28.16 3.11
CA LEU A 29 1.03 28.92 4.35
C LEU A 29 2.49 29.16 4.81
N GLU A 30 3.48 28.70 4.04
CA GLU A 30 4.92 28.83 4.33
C GLU A 30 5.29 28.47 5.78
N LEU A 31 4.69 27.39 6.32
CA LEU A 31 4.80 27.01 7.74
C LEU A 31 6.24 26.80 8.21
N SER A 32 7.19 26.52 7.31
CA SER A 32 8.62 26.41 7.61
C SER A 32 9.25 27.69 8.16
N THR A 33 8.62 28.86 7.94
CA THR A 33 9.09 30.14 8.47
C THR A 33 8.70 30.35 9.94
N ILE A 34 7.60 29.73 10.36
CA ILE A 34 6.98 29.90 11.69
C ILE A 34 7.36 28.74 12.61
N ILE A 35 7.39 27.51 12.08
CA ILE A 35 7.56 26.29 12.86
C ILE A 35 8.93 25.67 12.53
N PRO A 36 9.76 25.35 13.55
CA PRO A 36 11.03 24.68 13.34
C PRO A 36 10.87 23.35 12.58
N SER A 37 11.78 23.08 11.64
CA SER A 37 11.66 21.94 10.72
C SER A 37 11.55 20.58 11.43
N GLN A 38 12.16 20.45 12.62
CA GLN A 38 12.15 19.25 13.46
C GLN A 38 10.73 18.80 13.84
N TYR A 39 9.78 19.72 14.00
CA TYR A 39 8.40 19.35 14.32
C TYR A 39 7.73 18.58 13.18
N PHE A 40 8.01 18.93 11.92
CA PHE A 40 7.49 18.18 10.77
C PHE A 40 8.01 16.76 10.72
N LEU A 41 9.25 16.52 11.15
CA LEU A 41 9.80 15.17 11.32
C LEU A 41 9.01 14.38 12.37
N TYR A 42 8.80 14.95 13.56
CA TYR A 42 8.07 14.27 14.64
C TYR A 42 6.63 13.95 14.25
N PHE A 43 5.90 14.93 13.70
CA PHE A 43 4.53 14.69 13.21
C PHE A 43 4.50 13.70 12.05
N GLY A 44 5.52 13.74 11.18
CA GLY A 44 5.71 12.77 10.11
C GLY A 44 5.80 11.33 10.63
N ILE A 45 6.72 11.10 11.57
CA ILE A 45 6.94 9.77 12.18
C ILE A 45 5.70 9.30 12.95
N ILE A 46 5.07 10.16 13.76
CA ILE A 46 3.87 9.82 14.53
C ILE A 46 2.71 9.46 13.59
N GLY A 47 2.49 10.24 12.53
CA GLY A 47 1.44 9.95 11.55
C GLY A 47 1.67 8.62 10.83
N LEU A 48 2.91 8.36 10.39
CA LEU A 48 3.29 7.11 9.72
C LEU A 48 3.24 5.89 10.64
N SER A 49 3.59 6.03 11.93
CA SER A 49 3.60 4.93 12.89
C SER A 49 2.21 4.35 13.16
N THR A 50 1.14 5.11 12.89
CA THR A 50 -0.24 4.60 12.92
C THR A 50 -0.44 3.42 11.97
N PHE A 51 0.43 3.21 10.98
CA PHE A 51 0.44 1.99 10.16
C PHE A 51 0.48 0.71 10.98
N ILE A 52 1.18 0.69 12.13
CA ILE A 52 1.32 -0.47 13.04
C ILE A 52 -0.03 -0.97 13.55
N LEU A 53 -1.06 -0.13 13.59
CA LEU A 53 -2.41 -0.54 13.97
C LEU A 53 -3.04 -1.55 12.99
N SER A 54 -2.59 -1.56 11.73
CA SER A 54 -3.08 -2.50 10.71
C SER A 54 -2.61 -3.93 10.96
N PRO A 55 -1.29 -4.23 11.10
CA PRO A 55 -0.83 -5.59 11.38
C PRO A 55 -1.31 -6.16 12.71
N LEU A 56 -1.52 -5.31 13.72
CA LEU A 56 -2.04 -5.74 15.02
C LEU A 56 -3.55 -6.05 15.02
N ASN A 57 -4.23 -5.92 13.87
CA ASN A 57 -5.68 -6.08 13.76
C ASN A 57 -6.49 -5.20 14.74
N LEU A 58 -5.91 -4.07 15.17
CA LEU A 58 -6.55 -3.14 16.10
C LEU A 58 -7.57 -2.25 15.40
N THR A 59 -7.51 -2.11 14.07
CA THR A 59 -8.49 -1.37 13.29
C THR A 59 -9.70 -2.22 12.89
N LYS A 60 -10.49 -2.64 13.88
CA LYS A 60 -11.72 -3.44 13.64
C LYS A 60 -12.83 -2.62 12.97
N ASN A 61 -13.01 -1.37 13.40
CA ASN A 61 -14.05 -0.48 12.88
C ASN A 61 -13.59 0.21 11.57
N LYS A 62 -14.51 0.36 10.61
CA LYS A 62 -14.31 1.12 9.36
C LYS A 62 -13.84 2.55 9.63
N ILE A 63 -14.35 3.21 10.67
CA ILE A 63 -13.92 4.57 11.04
C ILE A 63 -12.43 4.58 11.43
N MET A 64 -11.98 3.63 12.26
CA MET A 64 -10.57 3.53 12.64
C MET A 64 -9.66 3.31 11.43
N LYS A 65 -10.08 2.50 10.46
CA LYS A 65 -9.34 2.30 9.21
C LYS A 65 -9.25 3.60 8.39
N ILE A 66 -10.31 4.40 8.36
CA ILE A 66 -10.34 5.70 7.70
C ILE A 66 -9.38 6.67 8.41
N SER A 67 -9.52 6.85 9.72
CA SER A 67 -8.66 7.73 10.51
C SER A 67 -7.19 7.33 10.39
N GLN A 68 -6.88 6.03 10.44
CA GLN A 68 -5.52 5.55 10.24
C GLN A 68 -4.96 5.97 8.87
N LYS A 69 -5.73 5.82 7.78
CA LYS A 69 -5.29 6.21 6.44
C LYS A 69 -5.13 7.72 6.29
N PHE A 70 -5.96 8.50 6.98
CA PHE A 70 -5.83 9.94 7.08
C PHE A 70 -4.52 10.34 7.79
N PHE A 71 -4.23 9.78 8.97
CA PHE A 71 -2.98 10.04 9.70
C PHE A 71 -1.73 9.60 8.94
N ILE A 72 -1.77 8.48 8.21
CA ILE A 72 -0.67 8.07 7.32
C ILE A 72 -0.47 9.11 6.22
N GLY A 73 -1.54 9.63 5.61
CA GLY A 73 -1.46 10.67 4.58
C GLY A 73 -0.87 11.98 5.13
N LEU A 74 -1.32 12.42 6.31
CA LEU A 74 -0.74 13.57 7.03
C LEU A 74 0.75 13.36 7.32
N GLY A 75 1.08 12.21 7.92
CA GLY A 75 2.45 11.86 8.27
C GLY A 75 3.37 11.84 7.07
N ALA A 76 2.93 11.26 5.95
CA ALA A 76 3.69 11.26 4.70
C ALA A 76 3.94 12.69 4.18
N ALA A 77 2.92 13.57 4.21
CA ALA A 77 3.08 14.95 3.77
C ALA A 77 4.07 15.73 4.64
N PHE A 78 3.96 15.63 5.97
CA PHE A 78 4.88 16.27 6.90
C PHE A 78 6.31 15.75 6.75
N PHE A 79 6.46 14.43 6.60
CA PHE A 79 7.77 13.80 6.44
C PHE A 79 8.46 14.21 5.14
N VAL A 80 7.73 14.20 4.00
CA VAL A 80 8.26 14.69 2.72
C VAL A 80 8.57 16.18 2.80
N TYR A 81 7.70 16.98 3.41
CA TYR A 81 7.92 18.42 3.58
C TYR A 81 9.17 18.69 4.41
N TRP A 82 9.42 17.93 5.48
CA TRP A 82 10.64 17.99 6.26
C TRP A 82 11.89 17.72 5.41
N ILE A 83 11.89 16.62 4.63
CA ILE A 83 13.02 16.28 3.74
C ILE A 83 13.32 17.41 2.77
N LEU A 84 12.29 18.02 2.17
CA LEU A 84 12.46 19.11 1.21
C LEU A 84 13.07 20.38 1.83
N ASN A 85 12.93 20.56 3.14
CA ASN A 85 13.48 21.69 3.91
C ASN A 85 14.83 21.38 4.58
N LEU A 86 15.47 20.25 4.29
CA LEU A 86 16.82 19.98 4.78
C LEU A 86 17.83 20.99 4.22
N PRO A 87 18.89 21.33 4.99
CA PRO A 87 19.95 22.21 4.50
C PRO A 87 20.67 21.53 3.33
N GLY A 88 20.62 22.14 2.15
CA GLY A 88 21.25 21.60 0.95
C GLY A 88 20.59 22.06 -0.35
N PRO A 89 21.13 21.66 -1.51
CA PRO A 89 20.51 21.96 -2.79
C PRO A 89 19.17 21.23 -2.94
N ARG A 90 18.18 21.93 -3.48
CA ARG A 90 16.80 21.43 -3.63
C ARG A 90 16.72 20.13 -4.44
N SER A 91 17.62 19.92 -5.40
CA SER A 91 17.73 18.70 -6.19
C SER A 91 18.08 17.48 -5.34
N SER A 92 19.06 17.61 -4.43
CA SER A 92 19.42 16.54 -3.51
C SER A 92 18.28 16.20 -2.56
N ASN A 93 17.60 17.20 -2.01
CA ASN A 93 16.45 16.97 -1.13
C ASN A 93 15.30 16.25 -1.86
N LEU A 94 15.04 16.61 -3.13
CA LEU A 94 14.05 15.92 -3.95
C LEU A 94 14.43 14.46 -4.20
N LEU A 95 15.70 14.19 -4.51
CA LEU A 95 16.21 12.83 -4.71
C LEU A 95 16.07 12.00 -3.43
N ILE A 96 16.45 12.56 -2.28
CA ILE A 96 16.27 11.91 -0.96
C ILE A 96 14.78 11.61 -0.73
N ALA A 97 13.89 12.58 -0.94
CA ALA A 97 12.45 12.37 -0.75
C ALA A 97 11.89 11.24 -1.65
N LEU A 98 12.33 11.17 -2.91
CA LEU A 98 11.92 10.11 -3.85
C LEU A 98 12.44 8.74 -3.41
N ILE A 99 13.73 8.62 -3.08
CA ILE A 99 14.34 7.37 -2.61
C ILE A 99 13.64 6.89 -1.33
N THR A 100 13.47 7.77 -0.34
CA THR A 100 12.83 7.41 0.92
C THR A 100 11.38 6.99 0.71
N THR A 101 10.61 7.71 -0.12
CA THR A 101 9.23 7.33 -0.46
C THR A 101 9.19 5.97 -1.16
N TRP A 102 10.12 5.70 -2.08
CA TRP A 102 10.20 4.42 -2.77
C TRP A 102 10.49 3.27 -1.80
N ILE A 103 11.43 3.44 -0.87
CA ILE A 103 11.74 2.46 0.18
C ILE A 103 10.51 2.20 1.06
N LEU A 104 9.81 3.25 1.49
CA LEU A 104 8.61 3.10 2.32
C LEU A 104 7.49 2.34 1.59
N ILE A 105 7.23 2.68 0.32
CA ILE A 105 6.25 1.98 -0.52
C ILE A 105 6.67 0.52 -0.73
N PHE A 106 7.96 0.26 -0.96
CA PHE A 106 8.49 -1.08 -1.14
C PHE A 106 8.25 -1.95 0.11
N VAL A 107 8.60 -1.45 1.30
CA VAL A 107 8.36 -2.16 2.58
C VAL A 107 6.86 -2.41 2.79
N LEU A 108 6.02 -1.42 2.51
CA LEU A 108 4.57 -1.55 2.62
C LEU A 108 4.02 -2.63 1.68
N ASN A 109 4.49 -2.65 0.43
CA ASN A 109 4.08 -3.64 -0.56
C ASN A 109 4.57 -5.04 -0.19
N LEU A 110 5.79 -5.18 0.32
CA LEU A 110 6.27 -6.46 0.84
C LEU A 110 5.35 -6.98 1.94
N TYR A 111 4.99 -6.14 2.92
CA TYR A 111 4.06 -6.52 3.98
C TYR A 111 2.71 -7.03 3.42
N HIS A 112 2.14 -6.31 2.44
CA HIS A 112 0.89 -6.74 1.79
C HIS A 112 1.04 -8.06 1.04
N VAL A 113 2.15 -8.26 0.34
CA VAL A 113 2.46 -9.53 -0.34
C VAL A 113 2.58 -10.67 0.66
N TYR A 114 3.26 -10.48 1.79
CA TYR A 114 3.34 -11.50 2.84
C TYR A 114 1.96 -11.86 3.41
N GLY A 115 1.11 -10.86 3.69
CA GLY A 115 -0.26 -11.09 4.16
C GLY A 115 -1.11 -11.85 3.14
N PHE A 116 -0.98 -11.51 1.86
CA PHE A 116 -1.65 -12.18 0.76
C PHE A 116 -1.20 -13.64 0.62
N ILE A 117 0.12 -13.90 0.61
CA ILE A 117 0.67 -15.26 0.54
C ILE A 117 0.24 -16.10 1.76
N SER A 118 0.28 -15.51 2.96
CA SER A 118 -0.16 -16.18 4.19
C SER A 118 -1.64 -16.59 4.13
N THR A 119 -2.48 -15.74 3.53
CA THR A 119 -3.90 -16.04 3.32
C THR A 119 -4.08 -17.13 2.26
N CYS A 120 -3.39 -17.02 1.12
CA CYS A 120 -3.45 -18.00 0.02
C CYS A 120 -3.05 -19.41 0.47
N LYS A 121 -2.04 -19.54 1.34
CA LYS A 121 -1.61 -20.82 1.91
C LYS A 121 -2.67 -21.52 2.78
N LYS A 122 -3.65 -20.78 3.30
CA LYS A 122 -4.73 -21.32 4.14
C LYS A 122 -6.00 -21.63 3.35
N CYS A 123 -6.03 -21.32 2.06
CA CYS A 123 -7.18 -21.61 1.19
C CYS A 123 -7.21 -23.09 0.80
N GLU A 124 -8.40 -23.56 0.42
CA GLU A 124 -8.64 -24.93 -0.09
C GLU A 124 -7.81 -25.22 -1.35
N THR A 125 -7.54 -24.20 -2.17
CA THR A 125 -6.81 -24.33 -3.45
C THR A 125 -5.56 -23.44 -3.46
N PRO A 126 -4.51 -23.77 -2.67
CA PRO A 126 -3.36 -22.90 -2.48
C PRO A 126 -2.54 -22.76 -3.77
N PHE A 127 -2.37 -21.51 -4.20
CA PHE A 127 -1.66 -21.12 -5.43
C PHE A 127 -2.22 -21.74 -6.72
N ASN A 128 -3.48 -22.16 -6.72
CA ASN A 128 -4.23 -22.48 -7.95
C ASN A 128 -5.10 -21.27 -8.29
N TRP A 129 -4.46 -20.24 -8.83
CA TRP A 129 -5.01 -18.95 -9.21
C TRP A 129 -6.14 -19.08 -10.23
N GLY A 130 -6.03 -20.00 -11.20
CA GLY A 130 -7.05 -20.25 -12.22
C GLY A 130 -8.35 -20.79 -11.66
N HIS A 131 -8.30 -21.52 -10.53
CA HIS A 131 -9.48 -22.11 -9.87
C HIS A 131 -9.82 -21.45 -8.53
N CYS A 132 -9.04 -20.47 -8.08
CA CYS A 132 -9.25 -19.80 -6.80
C CYS A 132 -10.60 -19.07 -6.76
N SER A 133 -11.43 -19.39 -5.76
CA SER A 133 -12.73 -18.75 -5.53
C SER A 133 -12.60 -17.23 -5.32
N GLY A 134 -11.49 -16.78 -4.71
CA GLY A 134 -11.20 -15.35 -4.54
C GLY A 134 -11.04 -14.57 -5.85
N PHE A 135 -10.79 -15.26 -6.97
CA PHE A 135 -10.63 -14.67 -8.31
C PHE A 135 -11.80 -14.96 -9.25
N GLU A 136 -12.88 -15.61 -8.78
CA GLU A 136 -14.03 -16.00 -9.61
C GLU A 136 -14.63 -14.81 -10.38
N GLN A 137 -14.88 -13.69 -9.70
CA GLN A 137 -15.43 -12.50 -10.36
C GLN A 137 -14.50 -11.95 -11.46
N ILE A 138 -13.19 -11.98 -11.23
CA ILE A 138 -12.20 -11.47 -12.20
C ILE A 138 -12.16 -12.40 -13.41
N ARG A 139 -12.13 -13.70 -13.18
CA ARG A 139 -12.17 -14.75 -14.22
C ARG A 139 -13.43 -14.64 -15.09
N ASN A 140 -14.62 -14.55 -14.49
CA ASN A 140 -15.88 -14.45 -15.23
C ASN A 140 -15.93 -13.15 -16.06
N ASN A 141 -15.38 -12.05 -15.54
CA ASN A 141 -15.29 -10.80 -16.31
C ASN A 141 -14.30 -10.93 -17.48
N MET A 142 -13.15 -11.60 -17.29
CA MET A 142 -12.19 -11.80 -18.37
C MET A 142 -12.79 -12.65 -19.50
N GLU A 143 -13.49 -13.72 -19.18
CA GLU A 143 -14.19 -14.56 -20.15
C GLU A 143 -15.29 -13.77 -20.88
N LYS A 144 -16.11 -13.03 -20.13
CA LYS A 144 -17.18 -12.18 -20.70
C LYS A 144 -16.67 -11.15 -21.71
N TYR A 145 -15.49 -10.58 -21.48
CA TYR A 145 -14.90 -9.56 -22.36
C TYR A 145 -13.80 -10.11 -23.27
N ASN A 146 -13.63 -11.44 -23.35
CA ASN A 146 -12.60 -12.11 -24.13
C ASN A 146 -11.18 -11.55 -23.90
N LEU A 147 -10.85 -11.29 -22.64
CA LEU A 147 -9.55 -10.78 -22.20
C LEU A 147 -8.58 -11.92 -21.89
N PHE A 148 -7.28 -11.66 -22.06
CA PHE A 148 -6.22 -12.61 -21.71
C PHE A 148 -6.30 -13.03 -20.23
N ASN A 149 -6.50 -14.33 -19.99
CA ASN A 149 -6.60 -14.88 -18.65
C ASN A 149 -5.21 -15.16 -18.04
N PHE A 150 -4.59 -14.12 -17.50
CA PHE A 150 -3.28 -14.20 -16.86
C PHE A 150 -3.27 -15.11 -15.61
N LEU A 151 -4.42 -15.45 -15.03
CA LEU A 151 -4.47 -16.36 -13.87
C LEU A 151 -3.95 -17.75 -14.22
N VAL A 152 -4.21 -18.22 -15.45
CA VAL A 152 -3.69 -19.50 -15.93
C VAL A 152 -2.16 -19.45 -16.05
N SER A 153 -1.60 -18.35 -16.54
CA SER A 153 -0.14 -18.19 -16.61
C SER A 153 0.52 -18.15 -15.22
N LEU A 154 -0.19 -17.66 -14.21
CA LEU A 154 0.28 -17.67 -12.83
C LEU A 154 0.27 -19.08 -12.23
N ASP A 155 -0.65 -19.96 -12.66
CA ASP A 155 -0.67 -21.37 -12.23
C ASP A 155 0.57 -22.11 -12.73
N GLU A 156 0.92 -21.93 -14.00
CA GLU A 156 2.15 -22.50 -14.57
C GLU A 156 3.38 -22.05 -13.80
N PHE A 157 3.50 -20.75 -13.52
CA PHE A 157 4.59 -20.21 -12.71
C PHE A 157 4.61 -20.79 -11.29
N SER A 158 3.45 -20.93 -10.66
CA SER A 158 3.36 -21.52 -9.32
C SER A 158 3.77 -23.00 -9.33
N ASN A 159 3.42 -23.76 -10.37
CA ASN A 159 3.78 -25.16 -10.48
C ASN A 159 5.28 -25.34 -10.67
N GLN A 160 5.91 -24.53 -11.53
CA GLN A 160 7.37 -24.50 -11.68
C GLN A 160 8.10 -24.18 -10.37
N LEU A 161 7.55 -23.28 -9.55
CA LEU A 161 8.10 -22.97 -8.23
C LEU A 161 7.94 -24.12 -7.22
N LYS A 162 6.83 -24.88 -7.28
CA LYS A 162 6.62 -26.07 -6.44
C LYS A 162 7.60 -27.18 -6.82
N GLU A 163 7.78 -27.42 -8.12
CA GLU A 163 8.75 -28.40 -8.65
C GLU A 163 10.19 -28.06 -8.23
N LYS A 164 10.62 -26.80 -8.40
CA LYS A 164 11.97 -26.35 -8.00
C LYS A 164 12.25 -26.46 -6.50
N LYS A 165 11.22 -26.41 -5.66
CA LYS A 165 11.35 -26.51 -4.19
C LYS A 165 11.25 -27.94 -3.68
N GLY A 166 11.12 -28.95 -4.55
CA GLY A 166 10.92 -30.33 -4.13
C GLY A 166 9.62 -30.54 -3.35
N LEU A 167 8.69 -29.59 -3.43
CA LEU A 167 7.35 -29.68 -2.82
C LEU A 167 6.45 -30.48 -3.78
N GLN A 168 6.85 -31.72 -4.07
CA GLN A 168 5.90 -32.72 -4.53
C GLN A 168 5.01 -33.03 -3.34
N ASN A 169 3.78 -32.53 -3.36
CA ASN A 169 2.84 -32.81 -2.30
C ASN A 169 2.56 -34.32 -2.23
N ASN A 170 2.70 -34.86 -1.03
CA ASN A 170 1.84 -35.91 -0.50
C ASN A 170 0.38 -35.41 -0.44
N THR A 171 -0.24 -35.19 -1.60
CA THR A 171 -1.70 -35.07 -1.73
C THR A 171 -2.19 -36.38 -2.34
N GLN A 172 -2.44 -37.35 -1.46
CA GLN A 172 -3.42 -38.41 -1.70
C GLN A 172 -4.82 -37.86 -1.49
#